data_AF-A0A1B2Z6H1-F1
#
_entry.id   AF-A0A1B2Z6H1-F1
#
_cell.length_a   1.000
_cell.length_b   1.000
_cell.length_c   1.000
_cell.angle_alpha   90.00
_cell.angle_beta   90.00
_cell.angle_gamma   90.00
#
_symmetry.space_group_name_H-M   'P 1'
#
loop_
_entity.id
_entity.type
_entity.pdbx_description
1 polymer ?
#
loop_
_entity_poly.entity_id
_entity_poly.type
_entity_poly.pdbx_seq_one_letter_code
_entity_poly.pdbx_strand_id
1 'polypeptide(L)'
;MSDLNSGVHSTKTQLMAASHVVLTFGTAWVYTHIKSQRIVANCHKQPHKEFEKSILSIDKLNETFESIISILKFFNPEVTIIFTISPVRHLKDGFVENNHSKSQLFSALHPIVNNNENTHYFPSFELVMDELRDYRFYKEDMIHLNQLAIDYIWEKFQSSWVGLDSELTMNEVNRLQKGLDHKPFNPSSKAHIAFLSNLAKEIDALECKHPFMKF
;
A
#
# COMPACT_ATOMS: atom_id res chain seq x y z
N MET A 1 -13.81 18.16 -13.80
CA MET A 1 -12.73 17.84 -14.77
C MET A 1 -11.39 18.45 -14.36
N SER A 2 -11.35 19.66 -13.80
CA SER A 2 -10.12 20.28 -13.26
C SER A 2 -9.34 19.37 -12.30
N ASP A 3 -10.05 18.73 -11.38
CA ASP A 3 -9.45 17.97 -10.29
C ASP A 3 -8.93 16.59 -10.72
N LEU A 4 -9.49 16.03 -11.80
CA LEU A 4 -9.02 14.77 -12.37
C LEU A 4 -7.72 15.00 -13.16
N ASN A 5 -7.68 16.08 -13.94
CA ASN A 5 -6.50 16.44 -14.72
C ASN A 5 -5.33 16.88 -13.82
N SER A 6 -5.62 17.58 -12.72
CA SER A 6 -4.59 17.90 -11.72
C SER A 6 -4.06 16.64 -11.03
N GLY A 7 -4.93 15.66 -10.73
CA GLY A 7 -4.53 14.35 -10.22
C GLY A 7 -3.55 13.63 -11.16
N VAL A 8 -3.88 13.55 -12.46
CA VAL A 8 -3.00 12.93 -13.46
C VAL A 8 -1.64 13.64 -13.53
N HIS A 9 -1.64 14.97 -13.52
CA HIS A 9 -0.38 15.74 -13.56
C HIS A 9 0.45 15.51 -12.29
N SER A 10 -0.18 15.53 -11.11
CA SER A 10 0.48 15.26 -9.83
C SER A 10 1.09 13.86 -9.80
N THR A 11 0.33 12.84 -10.19
CA THR A 11 0.82 11.45 -10.23
C THR A 11 2.00 11.30 -11.18
N LYS A 12 1.95 11.93 -12.37
CA LYS A 12 3.08 11.90 -13.30
C LYS A 12 4.33 12.53 -12.69
N THR A 13 4.21 13.72 -12.10
CA THR A 13 5.32 14.42 -11.46
C THR A 13 5.91 13.60 -10.31
N GLN A 14 5.06 13.00 -9.47
CA GLN A 14 5.50 12.12 -8.38
C GLN A 14 6.20 10.87 -8.92
N LEU A 15 5.65 10.22 -9.95
CA LEU A 15 6.25 9.02 -10.54
C LEU A 15 7.63 9.31 -11.16
N MET A 16 7.78 10.43 -11.85
CA MET A 16 9.06 10.85 -12.44
C MET A 16 10.13 11.17 -11.40
N ALA A 17 9.74 11.56 -10.18
CA ALA A 17 10.66 11.89 -9.09
C ALA A 17 10.82 10.77 -8.05
N ALA A 18 9.97 9.74 -8.09
CA ALA A 18 9.94 8.68 -7.09
C ALA A 18 11.19 7.81 -7.18
N SER A 19 11.86 7.55 -6.05
CA SER A 19 12.90 6.53 -6.00
C SER A 19 12.31 5.11 -5.99
N HIS A 20 11.15 4.94 -5.35
CA HIS A 20 10.49 3.65 -5.18
C HIS A 20 9.00 3.72 -5.53
N VAL A 21 8.48 2.64 -6.11
CA VAL A 21 7.04 2.42 -6.30
C VAL A 21 6.68 1.08 -5.67
N VAL A 22 5.77 1.11 -4.69
CA VAL A 22 5.30 -0.10 -4.00
C VAL A 22 3.91 -0.48 -4.52
N LEU A 23 3.75 -1.73 -4.95
CA LEU A 23 2.51 -2.27 -5.51
C LEU A 23 2.03 -3.48 -4.72
N THR A 24 0.88 -3.33 -4.06
CA THR A 24 0.27 -4.38 -3.23
C THR A 24 -0.91 -5.03 -3.97
N PHE A 25 -0.80 -6.33 -4.27
CA PHE A 25 -1.86 -7.09 -4.93
C PHE A 25 -2.72 -7.86 -3.93
N GLY A 26 -4.04 -7.68 -4.03
CA GLY A 26 -5.02 -8.36 -3.20
C GLY A 26 -5.52 -9.67 -3.81
N THR A 27 -5.88 -9.66 -5.09
CA THR A 27 -6.56 -10.78 -5.74
C THR A 27 -6.32 -10.80 -7.26
N ALA A 28 -6.25 -12.00 -7.85
CA ALA A 28 -6.28 -12.27 -9.29
C ALA A 28 -7.71 -12.34 -9.86
N TRP A 29 -8.74 -12.27 -9.01
CA TRP A 29 -10.13 -12.21 -9.45
C TRP A 29 -10.45 -10.84 -10.05
N VAL A 30 -11.01 -10.85 -11.25
CA VAL A 30 -11.42 -9.66 -11.97
C VAL A 30 -12.91 -9.70 -12.32
N TYR A 31 -13.46 -8.53 -12.60
CA TYR A 31 -14.80 -8.38 -13.16
C TYR A 31 -14.67 -7.84 -14.58
N THR A 32 -15.25 -8.54 -15.53
CA THR A 32 -15.32 -8.11 -16.94
C THR A 32 -16.71 -7.61 -17.22
N HIS A 33 -16.83 -6.37 -17.67
CA HIS A 33 -18.11 -5.82 -18.11
C HIS A 33 -18.51 -6.46 -19.44
N ILE A 34 -19.64 -7.17 -19.45
CA ILE A 34 -20.05 -8.06 -20.56
C ILE A 34 -20.23 -7.28 -21.86
N LYS A 35 -20.79 -6.07 -21.82
CA LYS A 35 -21.06 -5.31 -23.04
C LYS A 35 -19.78 -4.74 -23.67
N SER A 36 -18.84 -4.26 -22.85
CA SER A 36 -17.60 -3.66 -23.38
C SER A 36 -16.44 -4.65 -23.49
N GLN A 37 -16.57 -5.84 -22.92
CA GLN A 37 -15.50 -6.85 -22.84
C GLN A 37 -14.21 -6.28 -22.22
N ARG A 38 -14.37 -5.41 -21.21
CA ARG A 38 -13.25 -4.77 -20.51
C ARG A 38 -13.25 -5.22 -19.06
N ILE A 39 -12.05 -5.53 -18.55
CA ILE A 39 -11.82 -5.68 -17.13
C ILE A 39 -12.03 -4.32 -16.47
N VAL A 40 -12.85 -4.28 -15.44
CA VAL A 40 -13.20 -3.07 -14.71
C VAL A 40 -13.30 -3.35 -13.21
N ALA A 41 -13.05 -2.31 -12.42
CA ALA A 41 -13.55 -2.28 -11.06
C ALA A 41 -14.99 -1.77 -11.09
N ASN A 42 -15.96 -2.46 -10.48
CA ASN A 42 -17.35 -2.00 -10.39
C ASN A 42 -17.49 -0.84 -9.38
N CYS A 43 -16.74 0.25 -9.60
CA CYS A 43 -16.71 1.44 -8.74
C CYS A 43 -18.03 2.22 -8.78
N HIS A 44 -18.83 2.05 -9.84
CA HIS A 44 -20.11 2.73 -10.03
C HIS A 44 -21.31 1.95 -9.44
N LYS A 45 -21.07 0.83 -8.74
CA LYS A 45 -22.10 -0.02 -8.14
C LYS A 45 -23.20 -0.41 -9.14
N GLN A 46 -22.83 -0.67 -10.39
CA GLN A 46 -23.74 -1.15 -11.41
C GLN A 46 -24.23 -2.57 -11.08
N PRO A 47 -25.39 -3.01 -11.65
CA PRO A 47 -25.95 -4.33 -11.37
C PRO A 47 -24.96 -5.46 -11.64
N HIS A 48 -24.83 -6.40 -10.70
CA HIS A 48 -23.88 -7.52 -10.81
C HIS A 48 -24.05 -8.36 -12.08
N LYS A 49 -25.27 -8.46 -12.64
CA LYS A 49 -25.58 -9.16 -13.89
C LYS A 49 -24.88 -8.59 -15.14
N GLU A 50 -24.34 -7.37 -15.06
CA GLU A 50 -23.60 -6.73 -16.16
C GLU A 50 -22.12 -7.15 -16.20
N PHE A 51 -21.69 -7.94 -15.21
CA PHE A 51 -20.30 -8.35 -15.05
C PHE A 51 -20.17 -9.85 -14.98
N GLU A 52 -19.15 -10.35 -15.65
CA GLU A 52 -18.67 -11.71 -15.48
C GLU A 52 -17.47 -11.68 -14.55
N LYS A 53 -17.47 -12.55 -13.53
CA LYS A 53 -16.35 -12.70 -12.62
C LYS A 53 -15.49 -13.87 -13.09
N SER A 54 -14.20 -13.63 -13.27
CA SER A 54 -13.24 -14.68 -13.63
C SER A 54 -11.91 -14.47 -12.93
N ILE A 55 -11.10 -15.52 -12.88
CA ILE A 55 -9.74 -15.49 -12.37
C ILE A 55 -8.79 -15.32 -13.56
N LEU A 56 -7.79 -14.44 -13.43
CA LEU A 56 -6.79 -14.26 -14.48
C LEU A 56 -5.88 -15.48 -14.59
N SER A 57 -5.54 -15.92 -15.80
CA SER A 57 -4.50 -16.93 -15.96
C SER A 57 -3.14 -16.39 -15.54
N ILE A 58 -2.21 -17.30 -15.21
CA ILE A 58 -0.81 -16.95 -14.92
C ILE A 58 -0.20 -16.16 -16.09
N ASP A 59 -0.43 -16.57 -17.34
CA ASP A 59 0.07 -15.86 -18.52
C ASP A 59 -0.45 -14.42 -18.59
N LYS A 60 -1.75 -14.23 -18.30
CA LYS A 60 -2.35 -12.89 -18.31
C LYS A 60 -1.82 -12.01 -17.17
N LEU A 61 -1.54 -12.60 -16.02
CA LEU A 61 -0.89 -11.92 -14.89
C LEU A 61 0.55 -11.53 -15.24
N ASN A 62 1.32 -12.43 -15.87
CA ASN A 62 2.68 -12.14 -16.35
C ASN A 62 2.69 -10.94 -17.31
N GLU A 63 1.83 -10.97 -18.34
CA GLU A 63 1.67 -9.84 -19.28
C GLU A 63 1.33 -8.54 -18.54
N THR A 64 0.48 -8.63 -17.51
CA THR A 64 0.06 -7.47 -16.72
C THR A 64 1.22 -6.90 -15.91
N PHE A 65 1.99 -7.74 -15.22
CA PHE A 65 3.15 -7.30 -14.44
C PHE A 65 4.26 -6.73 -15.32
N GLU A 66 4.58 -7.37 -16.46
CA GLU A 66 5.54 -6.84 -17.43
C GLU A 66 5.10 -5.48 -17.98
N SER A 67 3.80 -5.33 -18.28
CA SER A 67 3.24 -4.06 -18.74
C SER A 67 3.37 -2.98 -17.68
N ILE A 68 3.10 -3.30 -16.40
CA ILE A 68 3.26 -2.36 -15.29
C ILE A 68 4.72 -1.91 -15.16
N ILE A 69 5.67 -2.86 -15.16
CA ILE A 69 7.10 -2.55 -15.07
C ILE A 69 7.53 -1.66 -16.25
N SER A 70 7.12 -2.03 -17.46
CA SER A 70 7.42 -1.27 -18.68
C SER A 70 6.89 0.17 -18.60
N ILE A 71 5.66 0.36 -18.12
CA ILE A 71 5.07 1.69 -17.94
C ILE A 71 5.82 2.50 -16.88
N LEU A 72 6.13 1.91 -15.72
CA LEU A 72 6.84 2.60 -14.66
C LEU A 72 8.24 3.02 -15.11
N LYS A 73 9.00 2.11 -15.73
CA LYS A 73 10.34 2.38 -16.26
C LYS A 73 10.34 3.35 -17.44
N PHE A 74 9.26 3.41 -18.22
CA PHE A 74 9.10 4.44 -19.26
C PHE A 74 9.06 5.85 -18.66
N PHE A 75 8.36 6.04 -17.53
CA PHE A 75 8.31 7.34 -16.87
C PHE A 75 9.55 7.65 -16.02
N ASN A 76 10.15 6.62 -15.43
CA ASN A 76 11.34 6.76 -14.61
C ASN A 76 12.22 5.48 -14.74
N PRO A 77 13.26 5.51 -15.59
CA PRO A 77 14.11 4.33 -15.83
C PRO A 77 14.84 3.80 -14.59
N GLU A 78 15.10 4.66 -13.60
CA GLU A 78 15.86 4.33 -12.38
C GLU A 78 14.96 3.90 -11.21
N VAL A 79 13.64 3.87 -11.41
CA VAL A 79 12.70 3.55 -10.32
C VAL A 79 12.89 2.13 -9.80
N THR A 80 12.98 1.98 -8.49
CA THR A 80 12.92 0.69 -7.83
C THR A 80 11.47 0.28 -7.62
N ILE A 81 11.09 -0.91 -8.07
CA ILE A 81 9.72 -1.42 -7.99
C ILE A 81 9.67 -2.50 -6.91
N ILE A 82 8.79 -2.33 -5.93
CA ILE A 82 8.58 -3.30 -4.86
C ILE A 82 7.17 -3.86 -4.98
N PHE A 83 7.07 -5.12 -5.36
CA PHE A 83 5.81 -5.85 -5.35
C PHE A 83 5.57 -6.50 -3.99
N THR A 84 4.31 -6.61 -3.59
CA THR A 84 3.91 -7.44 -2.45
C THR A 84 2.52 -8.00 -2.66
N ILE A 85 2.26 -9.17 -2.08
CA ILE A 85 0.92 -9.78 -2.07
C ILE A 85 0.34 -9.55 -0.68
N SER A 86 -0.84 -8.95 -0.63
CA SER A 86 -1.47 -8.61 0.65
C SER A 86 -1.78 -9.87 1.48
N PRO A 87 -1.54 -9.87 2.80
CA PRO A 87 -1.96 -10.95 3.69
C PRO A 87 -3.48 -10.99 3.94
N VAL A 88 -4.20 -9.92 3.61
CA VAL A 88 -5.65 -9.82 3.85
C VAL A 88 -6.39 -10.83 2.97
N ARG A 89 -7.27 -11.61 3.61
CA ARG A 89 -8.04 -12.67 2.97
C ARG A 89 -9.28 -12.10 2.26
N HIS A 90 -9.44 -12.39 0.98
CA HIS A 90 -10.63 -12.04 0.19
C HIS A 90 -11.74 -13.09 0.34
N LEU A 91 -12.24 -13.28 1.56
CA LEU A 91 -13.17 -14.38 1.89
C LEU A 91 -14.57 -14.27 1.27
N LYS A 92 -14.92 -13.13 0.66
CA LYS A 92 -16.18 -12.98 -0.09
C LYS A 92 -16.31 -14.01 -1.22
N ASP A 93 -15.19 -14.51 -1.71
CA ASP A 93 -15.14 -15.47 -2.81
C ASP A 93 -15.04 -16.93 -2.33
N GLY A 94 -14.76 -17.13 -1.04
CA GLY A 94 -14.48 -18.43 -0.44
C GLY A 94 -13.00 -18.64 -0.12
N PHE A 95 -12.73 -19.57 0.79
CA PHE A 95 -11.37 -19.87 1.26
C PHE A 95 -10.50 -20.48 0.15
N VAL A 96 -11.10 -21.38 -0.65
CA VAL A 96 -10.42 -22.06 -1.76
C VAL A 96 -10.07 -21.05 -2.84
N GLU A 97 -11.02 -20.18 -3.18
CA GLU A 97 -10.92 -19.14 -4.19
C GLU A 97 -9.91 -18.06 -3.81
N ASN A 98 -9.84 -17.70 -2.52
CA ASN A 98 -8.79 -16.84 -1.99
C ASN A 98 -7.41 -17.48 -2.18
N ASN A 99 -7.25 -18.74 -1.77
CA ASN A 99 -5.95 -19.41 -1.88
C ASN A 99 -5.53 -19.62 -3.34
N HIS A 100 -6.46 -19.97 -4.22
CA HIS A 100 -6.23 -20.07 -5.66
C HIS A 100 -5.82 -18.73 -6.28
N SER A 101 -6.50 -17.65 -5.89
CA SER A 101 -6.16 -16.29 -6.32
C SER A 101 -4.74 -15.89 -5.90
N LYS A 102 -4.38 -16.13 -4.63
CA LYS A 102 -3.03 -15.83 -4.14
C LYS A 102 -1.98 -16.71 -4.83
N SER A 103 -2.24 -18.01 -5.00
CA SER A 103 -1.27 -18.91 -5.65
C SER A 103 -0.98 -18.52 -7.10
N GLN A 104 -1.98 -18.02 -7.84
CA GLN A 104 -1.76 -17.48 -9.17
C GLN A 104 -0.94 -16.20 -9.16
N LEU A 105 -1.22 -15.26 -8.25
CA LEU A 105 -0.42 -14.06 -8.08
C LEU A 105 1.05 -14.41 -7.79
N PHE A 106 1.31 -15.33 -6.87
CA PHE A 106 2.67 -15.79 -6.55
C PHE A 106 3.36 -16.43 -7.77
N SER A 107 2.68 -17.36 -8.42
CA SER A 107 3.22 -18.12 -9.55
C SER A 107 3.57 -17.22 -10.73
N ALA A 108 2.76 -16.18 -10.96
CA ALA A 108 3.03 -15.19 -11.99
C ALA A 108 4.11 -14.18 -11.58
N LEU A 109 4.10 -13.70 -10.34
CA LEU A 109 4.95 -12.57 -9.93
C LEU A 109 6.43 -12.94 -9.77
N HIS A 110 6.75 -14.08 -9.14
CA HIS A 110 8.14 -14.41 -8.81
C HIS A 110 9.08 -14.52 -10.03
N PRO A 111 8.68 -15.16 -11.15
CA PRO A 111 9.49 -15.15 -12.37
C PRO A 111 9.78 -13.73 -12.87
N ILE A 112 8.80 -12.83 -12.81
CA ILE A 112 8.93 -11.44 -13.27
C ILE A 112 9.92 -10.68 -12.39
N VAL A 113 9.81 -10.81 -11.07
CA VAL A 113 10.73 -10.18 -10.10
C VAL A 113 12.16 -10.65 -10.34
N ASN A 114 12.39 -11.95 -10.56
CA ASN A 114 13.73 -12.50 -10.74
C ASN A 114 14.38 -12.10 -12.08
N ASN A 115 13.59 -11.80 -13.10
CA ASN A 115 14.08 -11.49 -14.44
C ASN A 115 14.21 -9.99 -14.73
N ASN A 116 13.80 -9.13 -13.79
CA ASN A 116 13.80 -7.68 -13.98
C ASN A 116 14.71 -6.99 -12.96
N GLU A 117 15.65 -6.17 -13.45
CA GLU A 117 16.49 -5.33 -12.60
C GLU A 117 15.66 -4.31 -11.81
N ASN A 118 16.14 -3.93 -10.62
CA ASN A 118 15.49 -2.98 -9.69
C ASN A 118 14.03 -3.34 -9.38
N THR A 119 13.70 -4.63 -9.43
CA THR A 119 12.37 -5.15 -9.14
C THR A 119 12.47 -6.17 -8.02
N HIS A 120 11.66 -5.99 -6.97
CA HIS A 120 11.78 -6.75 -5.74
C HIS A 120 10.43 -7.22 -5.23
N TYR A 121 10.48 -8.23 -4.35
CA TYR A 121 9.31 -8.73 -3.64
C TYR A 121 9.46 -8.48 -2.14
N PHE A 122 8.49 -7.82 -1.52
CA PHE A 122 8.38 -7.71 -0.07
C PHE A 122 7.38 -8.75 0.48
N PRO A 123 7.77 -9.63 1.41
CA PRO A 123 7.00 -10.81 1.80
C PRO A 123 5.91 -10.52 2.85
N SER A 124 5.02 -9.56 2.62
CA SER A 124 3.98 -9.21 3.61
C SER A 124 2.97 -10.33 3.87
N PHE A 125 2.71 -11.19 2.87
CA PHE A 125 1.85 -12.36 3.04
C PHE A 125 2.50 -13.39 3.96
N GLU A 126 3.76 -13.73 3.69
CA GLU A 126 4.54 -14.73 4.42
C GLU A 126 4.81 -14.27 5.85
N LEU A 127 5.11 -12.99 6.08
CA LEU A 127 5.23 -12.46 7.45
C LEU A 127 3.96 -12.78 8.28
N VAL A 128 2.78 -12.69 7.67
CA VAL A 128 1.54 -13.04 8.37
C VAL A 128 1.35 -14.54 8.49
N MET A 129 1.58 -15.28 7.42
CA MET A 129 1.34 -16.74 7.41
C MET A 129 2.40 -17.54 8.16
N ASP A 130 3.59 -17.00 8.37
CA ASP A 130 4.74 -17.71 8.93
C ASP A 130 5.21 -17.15 10.27
N GLU A 131 5.18 -15.82 10.46
CA GLU A 131 5.61 -15.19 11.71
C GLU A 131 4.41 -14.80 12.61
N LEU A 132 3.31 -14.32 12.02
CA LEU A 132 2.10 -13.87 12.73
C LEU A 132 0.92 -14.84 12.63
N ARG A 133 1.21 -16.14 12.77
CA ARG A 133 0.26 -17.26 12.54
C ARG A 133 -1.01 -17.30 13.40
N ASP A 134 -1.08 -16.53 14.47
CA ASP A 134 -2.11 -16.61 15.49
C ASP A 134 -3.24 -15.59 15.26
N TYR A 135 -4.50 -15.98 15.48
CA TYR A 135 -5.67 -15.10 15.38
C TYR A 135 -5.59 -13.86 16.29
N ARG A 136 -4.73 -13.86 17.32
CA ARG A 136 -4.40 -12.68 18.13
C ARG A 136 -3.87 -11.50 17.31
N PHE A 137 -3.46 -11.72 16.06
CA PHE A 137 -2.96 -10.70 15.14
C PHE A 137 -4.04 -10.16 14.19
N TYR A 138 -5.28 -10.65 14.31
CA TYR A 138 -6.42 -10.22 13.52
C TYR A 138 -7.36 -9.35 14.36
N LYS A 139 -8.18 -8.55 13.68
CA LYS A 139 -9.34 -7.87 14.25
C LYS A 139 -10.47 -8.89 14.47
N GLU A 140 -11.54 -8.44 15.12
CA GLU A 140 -12.74 -9.25 15.41
C GLU A 140 -13.38 -9.86 14.15
N ASP A 141 -13.17 -9.26 12.97
CA ASP A 141 -13.66 -9.80 11.69
C ASP A 141 -12.85 -11.01 11.18
N MET A 142 -11.73 -11.34 11.83
CA MET A 142 -10.84 -12.46 11.51
C MET A 142 -10.27 -12.41 10.08
N ILE A 143 -10.35 -11.25 9.42
CA ILE A 143 -9.93 -11.01 8.04
C ILE A 143 -8.82 -9.96 8.01
N HIS A 144 -9.02 -8.86 8.71
CA HIS A 144 -8.07 -7.75 8.74
C HIS A 144 -7.12 -7.90 9.92
N LEU A 145 -5.87 -7.48 9.71
CA LEU A 145 -4.86 -7.44 10.74
C LEU A 145 -5.17 -6.35 11.77
N ASN A 146 -4.84 -6.62 13.04
CA ASN A 146 -4.86 -5.60 14.08
C ASN A 146 -3.61 -4.72 14.04
N GLN A 147 -3.58 -3.70 14.90
CA GLN A 147 -2.49 -2.72 14.88
C GLN A 147 -1.12 -3.36 15.18
N LEU A 148 -1.05 -4.31 16.11
CA LEU A 148 0.19 -5.00 16.45
C LEU A 148 0.81 -5.69 15.23
N ALA A 149 -0.01 -6.37 14.43
CA ALA A 149 0.44 -7.03 13.20
C ALA A 149 0.84 -6.02 12.11
N ILE A 150 0.10 -4.93 11.96
CA ILE A 150 0.43 -3.85 11.02
C ILE A 150 1.78 -3.21 11.39
N ASP A 151 1.98 -2.89 12.67
CA ASP A 151 3.21 -2.29 13.19
C ASP A 151 4.42 -3.22 12.95
N TYR A 152 4.24 -4.52 13.19
CA TYR A 152 5.28 -5.52 12.94
C TYR A 152 5.69 -5.59 11.47
N ILE A 153 4.72 -5.65 10.55
CA ILE A 153 5.01 -5.66 9.10
C ILE A 153 5.67 -4.36 8.68
N TRP A 154 5.24 -3.23 9.25
CA TRP A 154 5.83 -1.93 8.98
C TRP A 154 7.29 -1.84 9.45
N GLU A 155 7.62 -2.38 10.63
CA GLU A 155 9.00 -2.50 11.12
C GLU A 155 9.87 -3.33 10.17
N LYS A 156 9.36 -4.49 9.69
CA LYS A 156 10.07 -5.32 8.71
C LYS A 156 10.26 -4.59 7.37
N PHE A 157 9.29 -3.80 6.95
CA PHE A 157 9.40 -2.99 5.74
C PHE A 157 10.47 -1.90 5.90
N GLN A 158 10.43 -1.14 7.00
CA GLN A 158 11.40 -0.09 7.29
C GLN A 158 12.82 -0.62 7.34
N SER A 159 13.06 -1.70 8.08
CA SER A 159 14.39 -2.31 8.19
C SER A 159 14.94 -2.84 6.86
N SER A 160 14.08 -3.10 5.87
CA SER A 160 14.49 -3.57 4.54
C SER A 160 14.69 -2.44 3.53
N TRP A 161 13.91 -1.36 3.63
CA TRP A 161 13.75 -0.38 2.55
C TRP A 161 14.01 1.07 2.95
N VAL A 162 14.20 1.37 4.23
CA VAL A 162 14.42 2.72 4.72
C VAL A 162 15.83 2.86 5.28
N GLY A 163 16.52 3.93 4.89
CA GLY A 163 17.85 4.24 5.39
C GLY A 163 17.86 4.53 6.89
N LEU A 164 18.90 4.07 7.58
CA LEU A 164 19.08 4.29 9.02
C LEU A 164 19.16 5.78 9.39
N ASP A 165 19.65 6.61 8.48
CA ASP A 165 19.71 8.07 8.63
C ASP A 165 18.31 8.72 8.73
N SER A 166 17.28 8.04 8.22
CA SER A 166 15.90 8.51 8.25
C SER A 166 15.15 8.13 9.53
N GLU A 167 15.68 7.19 10.32
CA GLU A 167 14.99 6.65 11.51
C GLU A 167 14.68 7.74 12.55
N LEU A 168 15.63 8.63 12.82
CA LEU A 168 15.43 9.74 13.76
C LEU A 168 14.30 10.67 13.31
N THR A 169 14.30 11.04 12.02
CA THR A 169 13.25 11.88 11.43
C THR A 169 11.90 11.17 11.47
N MET A 170 11.83 9.87 11.17
CA MET A 170 10.59 9.10 11.23
C MET A 170 10.02 9.01 12.65
N ASN A 171 10.89 8.82 13.65
CA ASN A 171 10.49 8.79 15.05
C ASN A 171 9.95 10.15 15.50
N GLU A 172 10.57 11.25 15.04
CA GLU A 172 10.08 12.60 15.28
C GLU A 172 8.71 12.82 14.64
N VAL A 173 8.53 12.49 13.36
CA VAL A 173 7.24 12.57 12.65
C VAL A 173 6.16 11.77 13.38
N ASN A 174 6.45 10.53 13.78
CA ASN A 174 5.51 9.66 14.48
C ASN A 174 5.09 10.25 15.84
N ARG A 175 6.02 10.83 16.59
CA ARG A 175 5.74 11.51 17.85
C ARG A 175 4.82 12.73 17.62
N LEU A 176 5.08 13.52 16.59
CA LEU A 176 4.26 14.68 16.24
C LEU A 176 2.84 14.28 15.83
N GLN A 177 2.70 13.27 14.96
CA GLN A 177 1.39 12.77 14.54
C GLN A 177 0.57 12.24 15.73
N LYS A 178 1.18 11.46 16.63
CA LYS A 178 0.52 11.02 17.87
C LYS A 178 0.11 12.18 18.76
N GLY A 179 0.88 13.27 18.76
CA GLY A 179 0.54 14.51 19.45
C GLY A 179 -0.68 15.21 18.85
N LEU A 180 -0.78 15.23 17.51
CA LEU A 180 -1.93 15.80 16.78
C LEU A 180 -3.21 14.96 16.97
N ASP A 181 -3.08 13.64 17.02
CA ASP A 181 -4.20 12.71 17.25
C ASP A 181 -4.65 12.67 18.72
N HIS A 182 -3.87 13.24 19.64
CA HIS A 182 -4.18 13.21 21.06
C HIS A 182 -5.47 13.97 21.38
N LYS A 183 -6.43 13.27 21.99
CA LYS A 183 -7.68 13.87 22.49
C LYS A 183 -7.49 14.29 23.96
N PRO A 184 -7.37 15.58 24.27
CA PRO A 184 -7.17 16.04 25.64
C PRO A 184 -8.42 15.83 26.49
N PHE A 185 -8.24 15.50 27.77
CA PHE A 185 -9.35 15.46 28.72
C PHE A 185 -9.93 16.84 29.00
N ASN A 186 -9.07 17.87 29.06
CA ASN A 186 -9.48 19.28 29.18
C ASN A 186 -8.77 20.15 28.12
N PRO A 187 -9.43 20.43 26.98
CA PRO A 187 -8.87 21.24 25.90
C PRO A 187 -8.51 22.68 26.29
N SER A 188 -9.18 23.27 27.30
CA SER A 188 -8.93 24.65 27.71
C SER A 188 -7.87 24.79 28.81
N SER A 189 -7.29 23.68 29.26
CA SER A 189 -6.26 23.71 30.29
C SER A 189 -4.99 24.41 29.78
N LYS A 190 -4.33 25.17 30.67
CA LYS A 190 -3.05 25.84 30.35
C LYS A 190 -1.99 24.86 29.86
N ALA A 191 -1.95 23.65 30.43
CA ALA A 191 -1.03 22.60 30.04
C ALA A 191 -1.28 22.13 28.59
N HIS A 192 -2.53 21.94 28.19
CA HIS A 192 -2.85 21.54 26.82
C HIS A 192 -2.54 22.64 25.81
N ILE A 193 -2.87 23.91 26.12
CA ILE A 193 -2.53 25.05 25.26
C ILE A 193 -1.00 25.17 25.08
N ALA A 194 -0.23 25.00 26.17
CA ALA A 194 1.23 25.00 26.11
C ALA A 194 1.78 23.82 25.29
N PHE A 195 1.18 22.63 25.43
CA PHE A 195 1.52 21.45 24.64
C PHE A 195 1.30 21.71 23.14
N LEU A 196 0.15 22.24 22.73
CA LEU A 196 -0.14 22.57 21.33
C LEU A 196 0.82 23.61 20.77
N SER A 197 1.17 24.64 21.57
CA SER A 197 2.16 25.64 21.15
C SER A 197 3.54 25.04 20.95
N ASN A 198 3.96 24.09 21.78
CA ASN A 198 5.23 23.40 21.59
C ASN A 198 5.20 22.46 20.38
N LEU A 199 4.10 21.73 20.20
CA LEU A 199 3.89 20.85 19.06
C LEU A 199 3.97 21.61 17.73
N ALA A 200 3.34 22.78 17.65
CA ALA A 200 3.40 23.65 16.47
C ALA A 200 4.84 24.09 16.14
N LYS A 201 5.63 24.49 17.15
CA LYS A 201 7.03 24.88 16.94
C LYS A 201 7.89 23.73 16.41
N GLU A 202 7.65 22.52 16.90
CA GLU A 202 8.37 21.33 16.45
C GLU A 202 7.97 20.95 15.01
N ILE A 203 6.68 21.09 14.65
CA ILE A 203 6.20 20.94 13.27
C ILE A 203 6.88 21.99 12.36
N ASP A 204 6.87 23.27 12.74
CA ASP A 204 7.50 24.35 11.96
C ASP A 204 9.00 24.09 11.74
N ALA A 205 9.71 23.61 12.77
CA ALA A 205 11.12 23.27 12.67
C ALA A 205 11.35 22.10 11.69
N LEU A 206 10.47 21.10 11.72
CA LEU A 206 10.58 19.94 10.84
C LEU A 206 10.22 20.29 9.39
N GLU A 207 9.19 21.10 9.15
CA GLU A 207 8.85 21.62 7.83
C GLU A 207 9.96 22.53 7.27
N CYS A 208 10.65 23.30 8.12
CA CYS A 208 11.82 24.07 7.71
C CYS A 208 12.98 23.17 7.25
N LYS A 209 13.22 22.06 7.96
CA LYS A 209 14.24 21.06 7.61
C LYS A 209 13.83 20.23 6.39
N HIS A 210 12.54 19.94 6.23
CA HIS A 210 11.98 19.11 5.17
C HIS A 210 10.77 19.80 4.52
N PRO A 211 10.98 20.76 3.60
CA PRO A 211 9.90 21.60 3.03
C PRO A 211 8.82 20.86 2.25
N PHE A 212 9.03 19.59 1.95
CA PHE A 212 8.04 18.72 1.30
C PHE A 212 7.04 18.10 2.28
N MET A 213 7.33 18.10 3.59
CA MET A 213 6.42 17.59 4.62
C MET A 213 5.28 18.58 4.87
N LYS A 214 4.10 18.03 5.18
CA LYS A 214 2.91 18.78 5.60
C LYS A 214 2.19 17.97 6.67
N PHE A 215 1.80 18.61 7.76
CA PHE A 215 1.12 18.00 8.91
C PHE A 215 -0.36 18.34 8.98
#